data_AF-A0A090SXY3-F1
#
_entry.id   AF-A0A090SXY3-F1
#
_cell.length_a   1.000
_cell.length_b   1.000
_cell.length_c   1.000
_cell.angle_alpha   90.00
_cell.angle_beta   90.00
_cell.angle_gamma   90.00
#
_symmetry.space_group_name_H-M   'P 1'
#
loop_
_entity.id
_entity.type
_entity.pdbx_description
1 polymer ?
#
loop_
_entity_poly.entity_id
_entity_poly.type
_entity_poly.pdbx_seq_one_letter_code
_entity_poly.pdbx_strand_id
1 'polypeptide(L)'
;MIVLATIPACIFGLLMKDIIELYLRSAYVIATTTIVFGLLLWWVDKNAKLADDEYQAGWKKALFIGLAQAMAIIPGTSRSGATITAALYLGFTREAAARFSFLMSIPIITLAGAYLGLKLVTGTELSMLASC
;
A
#
# COMPACT_ATOMS: atom_id res chain seq x y z
N MET A 1 12.98 -10.05 -0.11
CA MET A 1 11.65 -9.92 0.53
C MET A 1 10.86 -8.73 0.02
N ILE A 2 11.50 -7.58 -0.20
CA ILE A 2 10.86 -6.36 -0.69
C ILE A 2 10.09 -6.57 -2.01
N VAL A 3 10.72 -7.14 -3.04
CA VAL A 3 10.05 -7.41 -4.33
C VAL A 3 8.82 -8.31 -4.15
N LEU A 4 8.94 -9.37 -3.34
CA LEU A 4 7.83 -10.29 -3.06
C LEU A 4 6.65 -9.58 -2.38
N ALA A 5 6.94 -8.67 -1.43
CA ALA A 5 5.92 -7.87 -0.77
C ALA A 5 5.24 -6.87 -1.73
N THR A 6 5.87 -6.49 -2.83
CA THR A 6 5.29 -5.57 -3.81
C THR A 6 4.27 -6.27 -4.73
N ILE A 7 4.40 -7.60 -4.95
CA ILE A 7 3.59 -8.35 -5.92
C ILE A 7 2.08 -8.22 -5.67
N PRO A 8 1.54 -8.45 -4.45
CA PRO A 8 0.10 -8.35 -4.25
C PRO A 8 -0.43 -6.96 -4.59
N ALA A 9 0.25 -5.90 -4.13
CA ALA A 9 -0.17 -4.53 -4.39
C ALA A 9 -0.20 -4.20 -5.90
N CYS A 10 0.75 -4.69 -6.69
CA CYS A 10 0.72 -4.53 -8.14
C CYS A 10 -0.48 -5.24 -8.78
N ILE A 11 -0.75 -6.49 -8.37
CA ILE A 11 -1.86 -7.28 -8.92
C ILE A 11 -3.21 -6.60 -8.61
N PHE A 12 -3.46 -6.29 -7.34
CA PHE A 12 -4.70 -5.62 -6.93
C PHE A 12 -4.80 -4.19 -7.49
N GLY A 13 -3.66 -3.49 -7.57
CA GLY A 13 -3.49 -2.18 -8.22
C GLY A 13 -4.04 -2.12 -9.63
N LEU A 14 -3.72 -3.12 -10.44
CA LEU A 14 -4.11 -3.19 -11.84
C LEU A 14 -5.54 -3.71 -12.03
N LEU A 15 -5.97 -4.68 -11.21
CA LEU A 15 -7.28 -5.32 -11.37
C LEU A 15 -8.45 -4.50 -10.82
N MET A 16 -8.24 -3.72 -9.75
CA MET A 16 -9.33 -3.04 -9.05
C MET A 16 -9.43 -1.54 -9.35
N LYS A 17 -8.62 -1.02 -10.27
CA LYS A 17 -8.54 0.42 -10.55
C LYS A 17 -9.90 1.05 -10.86
N ASP A 18 -10.68 0.44 -11.76
CA ASP A 18 -11.94 1.01 -12.25
C ASP A 18 -13.02 1.07 -11.16
N ILE A 19 -13.09 0.05 -10.31
CA ILE A 19 -14.06 -0.03 -9.19
C ILE A 19 -13.80 1.09 -8.16
N ILE A 20 -12.53 1.36 -7.90
CA ILE A 20 -12.10 2.33 -6.89
C ILE A 20 -12.40 3.75 -7.36
N GLU A 21 -12.16 4.04 -8.63
CA GLU A 21 -12.45 5.36 -9.21
C GLU A 21 -13.93 5.66 -9.21
N LEU A 22 -14.79 4.65 -9.43
CA LEU A 22 -16.24 4.84 -9.51
C LEU A 22 -16.92 4.97 -8.13
N TYR A 23 -16.49 4.19 -7.12
CA TYR A 23 -17.27 4.04 -5.88
C TYR A 23 -16.59 4.56 -4.61
N LEU A 24 -15.25 4.69 -4.59
CA LEU A 24 -14.51 4.87 -3.33
C LEU A 24 -13.89 6.27 -3.15
N ARG A 25 -14.04 7.19 -4.10
CA ARG A 25 -13.44 8.53 -4.04
C ARG A 25 -14.26 9.57 -3.25
N SER A 26 -15.31 9.14 -2.54
CA SER A 26 -16.10 10.03 -1.68
C SER A 26 -15.32 10.47 -0.44
N ALA A 27 -15.49 11.74 -0.03
CA ALA A 27 -14.86 12.28 1.18
C ALA A 27 -15.21 11.47 2.44
N TYR A 28 -16.41 10.89 2.50
CA TYR A 28 -16.82 10.01 3.59
C TYR A 28 -16.00 8.72 3.65
N VAL A 29 -15.68 8.12 2.50
CA VAL A 29 -14.83 6.91 2.43
C VAL A 29 -13.41 7.24 2.90
N ILE A 30 -12.87 8.37 2.45
CA ILE A 30 -11.54 8.81 2.85
C ILE A 30 -11.47 9.03 4.37
N ALA A 31 -12.41 9.79 4.93
CA ALA A 31 -12.43 10.09 6.36
C ALA A 31 -12.58 8.82 7.22
N THR A 32 -13.52 7.94 6.85
CA THR A 32 -13.79 6.70 7.60
C THR A 32 -12.60 5.74 7.54
N THR A 33 -12.01 5.52 6.36
CA THR A 33 -10.85 4.62 6.19
C THR A 33 -9.61 5.16 6.92
N THR A 34 -9.36 6.47 6.88
CA THR A 34 -8.27 7.10 7.64
C THR A 34 -8.43 6.88 9.15
N ILE A 35 -9.64 7.05 9.69
CA ILE A 35 -9.92 6.81 11.12
C ILE A 35 -9.71 5.33 11.46
N VAL A 36 -10.28 4.42 10.66
CA VAL A 36 -10.19 2.97 10.90
C VAL A 36 -8.74 2.51 10.91
N PHE A 37 -7.94 2.86 9.90
CA PHE A 37 -6.53 2.49 9.85
C PHE A 37 -5.69 3.19 10.93
N GLY A 38 -6.03 4.42 11.32
CA GLY A 38 -5.39 5.11 12.43
C GLY A 38 -5.63 4.40 13.77
N LEU A 39 -6.86 3.96 14.03
CA LEU A 39 -7.20 3.16 15.21
C LEU A 39 -6.54 1.78 15.19
N LEU A 40 -6.49 1.15 14.02
CA LEU A 40 -5.81 -0.13 13.83
C LEU A 40 -4.32 -0.01 14.13
N LEU A 41 -3.65 1.03 13.61
CA LEU A 41 -2.24 1.31 13.91
C LEU A 41 -2.02 1.52 15.41
N TRP A 42 -2.85 2.36 16.05
CA TRP A 42 -2.76 2.62 17.48
C TRP A 42 -2.90 1.35 18.32
N TRP A 43 -3.88 0.50 17.98
CA TRP A 43 -4.11 -0.76 18.68
C TRP A 43 -2.93 -1.71 18.54
N VAL A 44 -2.41 -1.89 17.32
CA VAL A 44 -1.26 -2.76 17.10
C VAL A 44 0.01 -2.23 17.78
N ASP A 45 0.29 -0.93 17.69
CA ASP A 45 1.48 -0.33 18.31
C ASP A 45 1.52 -0.52 19.84
N LYS A 46 0.35 -0.54 20.47
CA LYS A 46 0.19 -0.80 21.91
C LYS A 46 0.36 -2.28 22.29
N ASN A 47 -0.03 -3.21 21.42
CA ASN A 47 -0.21 -4.62 21.76
C ASN A 47 0.86 -5.55 21.16
N ALA A 48 1.63 -5.10 20.18
CA ALA A 48 2.64 -5.90 19.51
C ALA A 48 3.84 -6.24 20.40
N LYS A 49 4.51 -7.36 20.11
CA LYS A 49 5.71 -7.83 20.84
C LYS A 49 6.96 -6.99 20.54
N LEU A 50 7.02 -6.35 19.36
CA LEU A 50 8.09 -5.44 18.92
C LEU A 50 9.52 -5.96 19.15
N ALA A 51 9.77 -7.21 18.75
CA ALA A 51 11.04 -7.92 19.01
C ALA A 51 11.85 -8.21 17.74
N ASP A 52 11.21 -8.22 16.57
CA ASP A 52 11.85 -8.66 15.33
C ASP A 52 12.41 -7.49 14.51
N ASP A 53 13.52 -7.71 13.80
CA ASP A 53 14.10 -6.76 12.86
C ASP A 53 13.58 -6.95 11.42
N GLU A 54 13.97 -6.05 10.51
CA GLU A 54 13.54 -6.09 9.10
C GLU A 54 14.09 -7.29 8.31
N TYR A 55 15.19 -7.90 8.78
CA TYR A 55 15.82 -9.06 8.14
C TYR A 55 15.07 -10.35 8.46
N GLN A 56 14.30 -10.37 9.54
CA GLN A 56 13.46 -11.50 10.00
C GLN A 56 12.08 -11.57 9.33
N ALA A 57 11.85 -10.84 8.23
CA ALA A 57 10.57 -10.87 7.51
C ALA A 57 10.21 -12.26 6.97
N GLY A 58 11.17 -13.06 6.51
CA GLY A 58 10.86 -14.27 5.76
C GLY A 58 9.88 -14.01 4.59
N TRP A 59 9.48 -15.05 3.87
CA TRP A 59 8.58 -14.88 2.73
C TRP A 59 7.11 -14.69 3.16
N LYS A 60 6.69 -15.35 4.26
CA LYS A 60 5.31 -15.27 4.76
C LYS A 60 4.96 -13.88 5.29
N LYS A 61 5.80 -13.29 6.16
CA LYS A 61 5.51 -11.95 6.69
C LYS A 61 5.61 -10.89 5.59
N ALA A 62 6.59 -11.03 4.67
CA ALA A 62 6.68 -10.16 3.51
C ALA A 62 5.41 -10.18 2.64
N LEU A 63 4.85 -11.36 2.37
CA LEU A 63 3.59 -11.47 1.60
C LEU A 63 2.41 -10.86 2.37
N PHE A 64 2.33 -11.06 3.68
CA PHE A 64 1.29 -10.47 4.53
C PHE A 64 1.35 -8.94 4.53
N ILE A 65 2.54 -8.36 4.67
CA ILE A 65 2.74 -6.90 4.56
C ILE A 65 2.38 -6.42 3.15
N GLY A 66 2.68 -7.21 2.12
CA GLY A 66 2.28 -6.94 0.74
C GLY A 66 0.77 -6.93 0.51
N LEU A 67 0.02 -7.81 1.19
CA LEU A 67 -1.44 -7.79 1.18
C LEU A 67 -1.98 -6.53 1.89
N ALA A 68 -1.36 -6.12 3.00
CA ALA A 68 -1.70 -4.84 3.62
C ALA A 68 -1.43 -3.64 2.70
N GLN A 69 -0.35 -3.69 1.92
CA GLN A 69 -0.09 -2.70 0.87
C GLN A 69 -1.16 -2.72 -0.24
N ALA A 70 -1.65 -3.90 -0.62
CA ALA A 70 -2.73 -4.03 -1.59
C ALA A 70 -4.04 -3.42 -1.08
N MET A 71 -4.37 -3.60 0.21
CA MET A 71 -5.54 -2.97 0.82
C MET A 71 -5.46 -1.44 0.83
N ALA A 72 -4.24 -0.88 0.82
CA ALA A 72 -4.03 0.57 0.78
C ALA A 72 -4.41 1.23 -0.56
N ILE A 73 -4.95 0.46 -1.51
CA ILE A 73 -5.58 1.00 -2.72
C ILE A 73 -6.90 1.75 -2.41
N ILE A 74 -7.52 1.47 -1.26
CA ILE A 74 -8.73 2.15 -0.80
C ILE A 74 -8.40 3.62 -0.47
N PRO A 75 -9.05 4.61 -1.12
CA PRO A 75 -8.81 6.03 -0.88
C PRO A 75 -8.99 6.41 0.59
N GLY A 76 -8.01 7.15 1.13
CA GLY A 76 -7.92 7.52 2.54
C GLY A 76 -7.13 6.54 3.41
N THR A 77 -6.77 5.37 2.88
CA THR A 77 -5.80 4.49 3.53
C THR A 77 -4.38 5.01 3.26
N SER A 78 -3.60 5.22 4.32
CA SER A 78 -2.18 5.52 4.19
C SER A 78 -1.41 4.25 3.84
N ARG A 79 -0.74 4.21 2.67
CA ARG A 79 0.09 3.06 2.27
C ARG A 79 1.10 2.69 3.34
N SER A 80 1.91 3.66 3.78
CA SER A 80 2.89 3.44 4.83
C SER A 80 2.23 3.09 6.16
N GLY A 81 1.08 3.68 6.48
CA GLY A 81 0.31 3.32 7.68
C GLY A 81 -0.13 1.85 7.68
N ALA A 82 -0.69 1.36 6.57
CA ALA A 82 -1.14 -0.03 6.45
C ALA A 82 0.03 -1.02 6.53
N THR A 83 1.13 -0.77 5.83
CA THR A 83 2.31 -1.66 5.83
C THR A 83 3.05 -1.64 7.16
N ILE A 84 3.20 -0.48 7.79
CA ILE A 84 3.79 -0.37 9.14
C ILE A 84 2.90 -1.10 10.14
N THR A 85 1.58 -0.91 10.10
CA THR A 85 0.67 -1.60 11.03
C THR A 85 0.78 -3.12 10.87
N ALA A 86 0.80 -3.62 9.64
CA ALA A 86 0.97 -5.05 9.38
C ALA A 86 2.33 -5.57 9.88
N ALA A 87 3.42 -4.82 9.69
CA ALA A 87 4.74 -5.20 10.17
C ALA A 87 4.81 -5.23 11.71
N LEU A 88 4.27 -4.21 12.38
CA LEU A 88 4.16 -4.18 13.84
C LEU A 88 3.35 -5.37 14.36
N TYR A 89 2.23 -5.69 13.71
CA TYR A 89 1.39 -6.83 14.07
C TYR A 89 2.15 -8.16 13.98
N LEU A 90 3.06 -8.28 13.01
CA LEU A 90 3.94 -9.44 12.83
C LEU A 90 5.15 -9.46 13.78
N GLY A 91 5.22 -8.51 14.72
CA GLY A 91 6.20 -8.47 15.79
C GLY A 91 7.42 -7.59 15.52
N PHE A 92 7.45 -6.84 14.42
CA PHE A 92 8.60 -6.00 14.09
C PHE A 92 8.74 -4.85 15.07
N THR A 93 9.96 -4.42 15.33
CA THR A 93 10.20 -3.13 16.00
C THR A 93 9.64 -1.97 15.15
N ARG A 94 9.37 -0.84 15.79
CA ARG A 94 8.86 0.37 15.10
C ARG A 94 9.80 0.83 13.99
N GLU A 95 11.10 0.77 14.26
CA GLU A 95 12.13 1.13 13.29
C GLU A 95 12.17 0.14 12.13
N ALA A 96 12.19 -1.16 12.41
CA ALA A 96 12.17 -2.21 11.39
C ALA A 96 10.92 -2.12 10.50
N ALA A 97 9.75 -1.91 11.10
CA ALA A 97 8.48 -1.73 10.39
C ALA A 97 8.52 -0.52 9.44
N ALA A 98 9.02 0.62 9.92
CA ALA A 98 9.17 1.83 9.12
C ALA A 98 10.18 1.62 7.96
N ARG A 99 11.36 1.07 8.26
CA ARG A 99 12.40 0.79 7.26
C ARG A 99 11.91 -0.16 6.18
N PHE A 100 11.28 -1.27 6.56
CA PHE A 100 10.73 -2.24 5.61
C PHE A 100 9.66 -1.59 4.71
N SER A 101 8.76 -0.80 5.30
CA SER A 101 7.73 -0.06 4.57
C SER A 101 8.30 0.98 3.59
N PHE A 102 9.36 1.71 3.97
CA PHE A 102 10.01 2.66 3.07
C PHE A 102 10.79 1.97 1.95
N LEU A 103 11.49 0.87 2.23
CA LEU A 103 12.15 0.07 1.20
C LEU A 103 11.15 -0.49 0.19
N MET A 104 9.98 -0.95 0.63
CA MET A 104 8.88 -1.36 -0.25
C MET A 104 8.31 -0.23 -1.10
N SER A 105 8.41 1.01 -0.62
CA SER A 105 7.90 2.18 -1.34
C SER A 105 8.69 2.46 -2.62
N ILE A 106 9.97 2.08 -2.67
CA ILE A 106 10.83 2.29 -3.85
C ILE A 106 10.27 1.57 -5.09
N PRO A 107 10.14 0.22 -5.12
CA PRO A 107 9.65 -0.46 -6.31
C PRO A 107 8.20 -0.10 -6.65
N ILE A 108 7.31 0.06 -5.67
CA ILE A 108 5.90 0.37 -5.95
C ILE A 108 5.72 1.77 -6.54
N ILE A 109 6.44 2.78 -6.04
CA ILE A 109 6.38 4.15 -6.59
C ILE A 109 7.00 4.18 -7.97
N THR A 110 8.16 3.54 -8.16
CA THR A 110 8.82 3.47 -9.47
C THR A 110 7.93 2.83 -10.52
N LEU A 111 7.27 1.70 -10.19
CA LEU A 111 6.35 1.02 -11.12
C LEU A 111 5.12 1.86 -11.43
N ALA A 112 4.47 2.44 -10.41
CA ALA A 112 3.29 3.29 -10.60
C ALA A 112 3.62 4.55 -11.43
N GLY A 113 4.75 5.19 -11.12
CA GLY A 113 5.24 6.36 -11.83
C GLY A 113 5.62 6.06 -13.28
N ALA A 114 6.32 4.94 -13.53
CA ALA A 114 6.66 4.50 -14.89
C ALA A 114 5.40 4.18 -15.70
N TYR A 115 4.43 3.47 -15.12
CA TYR A 115 3.16 3.15 -15.79
C TYR A 115 2.38 4.41 -16.18
N LEU A 116 2.22 5.35 -15.23
CA LEU A 116 1.50 6.60 -15.50
C LEU A 116 2.27 7.49 -16.50
N GLY A 117 3.59 7.59 -16.36
CA GLY A 117 4.45 8.34 -17.26
C GLY A 117 4.41 7.83 -18.69
N LEU A 118 4.46 6.51 -18.90
CA LEU A 118 4.27 5.91 -20.22
C LEU A 118 2.90 6.24 -20.81
N LYS A 119 1.83 6.16 -20.00
CA LYS A 119 0.47 6.48 -20.44
C LYS A 119 0.32 7.94 -20.89
N LEU A 120 1.03 8.85 -20.23
CA LEU A 120 1.08 10.27 -20.61
C LEU A 120 1.83 10.47 -21.93
N VAL A 121 2.98 9.81 -22.12
CA VAL A 121 3.78 9.91 -23.35
C VAL A 121 3.07 9.29 -24.56
N THR A 122 2.38 8.16 -24.38
CA THR A 122 1.66 7.48 -25.47
C THR A 122 0.31 8.11 -25.81
N GLY A 123 -0.09 9.19 -25.11
CA GLY A 123 -1.32 9.94 -25.41
C GLY A 123 -2.61 9.15 -25.23
N THR A 124 -2.58 8.03 -24.50
CA THR A 124 -3.73 7.11 -24.39
C THR A 124 -4.91 7.73 -23.61
N GLU A 125 -4.68 8.81 -22.85
CA GLU A 125 -5.77 9.63 -22.28
C GLU A 125 -6.15 10.84 -23.14
N LEU A 126 -5.21 11.38 -23.93
CA LEU A 126 -5.49 12.47 -24.88
C LEU A 126 -6.49 12.01 -25.94
N SER A 127 -6.27 10.83 -26.54
CA SER A 127 -7.15 10.31 -27.60
C SER A 127 -8.59 10.05 -27.14
N MET A 128 -8.77 9.70 -25.86
CA MET A 128 -10.09 9.44 -25.27
C MET A 128 -10.84 10.73 -24.92
N LEU A 129 -10.12 11.78 -24.50
CA LEU A 129 -10.68 13.12 -24.26
C LEU A 129 -10.91 13.92 -25.56
N ALA A 130 -10.14 13.67 -26.62
CA ALA A 130 -10.30 14.33 -27.92
C ALA A 130 -11.38 13.70 -28.82
N SER A 131 -12.01 12.60 -28.37
CA SER A 131 -13.10 11.90 -29.07
C SER A 131 -14.48 12.15 -28.43
N CYS A 132 -14.58 13.04 -27.45
CA CYS A 132 -15.81 13.52 -26.84
C CYS A 132 -15.98 15.01 -27.14
#